data_AF-A0A2V9E267-F1
#
_entry.id   AF-A0A2V9E267-F1
#
_cell.length_a   1.000
_cell.length_b   1.000
_cell.length_c   1.000
_cell.angle_alpha   90.00
_cell.angle_beta   90.00
_cell.angle_gamma   90.00
#
_symmetry.space_group_name_H-M   'P 1'
#
loop_
_entity.id
_entity.type
_entity.pdbx_description
1 polymer ?
#
loop_
_entity_poly.entity_id
_entity_poly.type
_entity_poly.pdbx_seq_one_letter_code
_entity_poly.pdbx_strand_id
1 'polypeptide(L)'
;MILASRIRTVLLSVVLLSVSSRAAADTIVLKNGRRIIALSAVEEGDKVKYLTSAGELSLPKSIVDHIEKGGSVPMAGSTGADAANLDITPPVMQSSGAIAEVEHGAVHDGAIDREYIAKLEGAARSGGRPANQSAALGHHLAANFELSRGDMEHALSDARTALNYAPEEPALLLNVGYLLLRRSEFKESLEYLERARRFAPDNPDVPKLEGWAYYGLNKIAQAVAEWKRAQALRPDKEVQLALDRALADKQEEESYKENESSHFKLRYSGAAAPALAREVLRTLERHFSAIESQLNFTPAEPIGVILYTQDAFSDITKAPSWAGALNDGRIRVPVQGLAGVDSELSRVLKHELTHSFIAQKTRSACMGLAASCTIHAPAWIQEGLAQWMEGQRSREDAAVLLQIYNDNKAIPLSRLEGSWLNMSGDTARYAYAWALANIEYIVQADGMGDIERILDRIGAGMATEAALRDVLHSGYDDLMQSAAEYLRKTYAR
;
A
#
# COMPACT_ATOMS: atom_id res chain seq x y z
N MET A 1 18.63 4.54 78.08
CA MET A 1 17.32 5.01 77.59
C MET A 1 17.54 5.49 76.15
N ILE A 2 17.27 4.73 75.09
CA ILE A 2 15.95 4.23 74.59
C ILE A 2 15.03 5.44 74.38
N LEU A 3 14.50 5.82 73.21
CA LEU A 3 14.35 5.23 71.89
C LEU A 3 14.13 6.38 70.88
N ALA A 4 14.78 6.36 69.72
CA ALA A 4 14.48 7.25 68.60
C ALA A 4 13.22 6.78 67.86
N SER A 5 12.33 7.73 67.57
CA SER A 5 11.04 7.56 66.88
C SER A 5 11.21 6.93 65.49
N ARG A 6 10.58 5.78 65.26
CA ARG A 6 10.46 5.12 63.95
C ARG A 6 9.25 5.72 63.21
N ILE A 7 9.52 6.51 62.17
CA ILE A 7 8.54 6.87 61.16
C ILE A 7 8.30 5.63 60.28
N ARG A 8 7.08 5.09 60.31
CA ARG A 8 6.61 4.07 59.38
C ARG A 8 6.24 4.75 58.06
N THR A 9 7.03 4.52 57.02
CA THR A 9 6.69 4.83 55.63
C THR A 9 5.55 3.91 55.21
N VAL A 10 4.36 4.48 54.94
CA VAL A 10 3.27 3.78 54.26
C VAL A 10 3.60 3.82 52.77
N LEU A 11 4.06 2.70 52.22
CA LEU A 11 4.05 2.48 50.77
C LEU A 11 2.60 2.32 50.34
N LEU A 12 2.03 3.35 49.70
CA LEU A 12 0.79 3.21 48.95
C LEU A 12 1.15 2.70 47.55
N SER A 13 1.13 1.38 47.38
CA SER A 13 1.17 0.73 46.08
C SER A 13 -0.12 1.03 45.32
N VAL A 14 -0.07 2.00 44.41
CA VAL A 14 -1.11 2.20 43.40
C VAL A 14 -0.97 1.08 42.37
N VAL A 15 -1.82 0.07 42.52
CA VAL A 15 -2.08 -0.94 41.50
C VAL A 15 -2.68 -0.22 40.29
N LEU A 16 -1.92 -0.07 39.21
CA LEU A 16 -2.48 0.20 37.89
C LEU A 16 -3.30 -1.03 37.48
N LEU A 17 -4.61 -0.98 37.73
CA LEU A 17 -5.58 -1.84 37.06
C LEU A 17 -5.60 -1.41 35.58
N SER A 18 -4.83 -2.11 34.77
CA SER A 18 -4.99 -2.12 33.32
C SER A 18 -6.32 -2.80 32.98
N VAL A 19 -7.40 -2.04 33.04
CA VAL A 19 -8.66 -2.44 32.40
C VAL A 19 -8.41 -2.36 30.90
N SER A 20 -8.07 -3.50 30.31
CA SER A 20 -8.14 -3.71 28.87
C SER A 20 -9.63 -3.72 28.51
N SER A 21 -10.19 -2.55 28.23
CA SER A 21 -11.49 -2.43 27.59
C SER A 21 -11.35 -2.99 26.17
N ARG A 22 -11.59 -4.29 26.00
CA ARG A 22 -12.00 -4.82 24.70
C ARG A 22 -13.24 -4.03 24.29
N ALA A 23 -13.17 -3.28 23.20
CA ALA A 23 -14.33 -2.61 22.65
C ALA A 23 -15.38 -3.68 22.32
N ALA A 24 -16.40 -3.80 23.17
CA ALA A 24 -17.52 -4.67 22.96
C ALA A 24 -18.42 -4.03 21.88
N ALA A 25 -18.50 -4.66 20.71
CA ALA A 25 -19.39 -4.24 19.64
C ALA A 25 -20.75 -4.94 19.79
N ASP A 26 -21.80 -4.23 19.43
CA ASP A 26 -23.14 -4.76 19.28
C ASP A 26 -23.29 -5.44 17.91
N THR A 27 -24.13 -6.46 17.81
CA THR A 27 -24.49 -7.08 16.54
C THR A 27 -26.00 -6.99 16.32
N ILE A 28 -26.41 -6.32 15.25
CA ILE A 28 -27.81 -6.23 14.82
C ILE A 28 -28.08 -7.41 13.88
N VAL A 29 -28.99 -8.29 14.28
CA VAL A 29 -29.42 -9.44 13.48
C VAL A 29 -30.70 -9.04 12.75
N LEU A 30 -30.72 -9.20 11.42
CA LEU A 30 -31.88 -8.93 10.57
C LEU A 30 -32.71 -10.21 10.37
N LYS A 31 -34.00 -10.06 10.06
CA LYS A 31 -34.94 -11.19 9.89
C LYS A 31 -34.58 -12.14 8.74
N ASN A 32 -33.74 -11.69 7.81
CA ASN A 32 -33.21 -12.52 6.72
C ASN A 32 -31.90 -13.24 7.08
N GLY A 33 -31.47 -13.19 8.35
CA GLY A 33 -30.25 -13.84 8.84
C GLY A 33 -28.97 -13.01 8.68
N ARG A 34 -29.01 -11.85 8.03
CA ARG A 34 -27.87 -10.93 7.91
C ARG A 34 -27.51 -10.32 9.27
N ARG A 35 -26.21 -10.16 9.55
CA ARG A 35 -25.69 -9.62 10.81
C ARG A 35 -24.91 -8.33 10.52
N ILE A 36 -25.14 -7.28 11.30
CA ILE A 36 -24.49 -5.98 11.16
C ILE A 36 -23.77 -5.68 12.48
N ILE A 37 -22.45 -5.56 12.42
CA ILE A 37 -21.64 -5.23 13.59
C ILE A 37 -21.61 -3.70 13.73
N ALA A 38 -21.98 -3.22 14.92
CA ALA A 38 -22.05 -1.81 15.26
C ALA A 38 -21.28 -1.55 16.55
N LEU A 39 -20.59 -0.42 16.65
CA LEU A 39 -19.94 0.01 17.89
C LEU A 39 -20.97 0.20 19.02
N SER A 40 -22.16 0.65 18.66
CA SER A 40 -23.34 0.65 19.51
C SER A 40 -24.60 0.61 18.65
N ALA A 41 -25.66 -0.01 19.15
CA ALA A 41 -26.97 -0.02 18.50
C ALA A 41 -28.09 0.23 19.52
N VAL A 42 -28.96 1.20 19.27
CA VAL A 42 -30.06 1.58 20.16
C VAL A 42 -31.35 1.61 19.36
N GLU A 43 -32.40 1.02 19.92
CA GLU A 43 -33.74 1.15 19.34
C GLU A 43 -34.33 2.50 19.72
N GLU A 44 -34.73 3.30 18.73
CA GLU A 44 -35.34 4.61 18.91
C GLU A 44 -36.60 4.70 18.02
N GLY A 45 -37.77 4.57 18.64
CA GLY A 45 -39.05 4.58 17.93
C GLY A 45 -39.23 3.39 16.98
N ASP A 46 -39.49 3.67 15.71
CA ASP A 46 -39.67 2.68 14.64
C ASP A 46 -38.34 2.29 13.94
N LYS A 47 -37.21 2.75 14.47
CA LYS A 47 -35.88 2.53 13.90
C LYS A 47 -34.90 1.97 14.93
N VAL A 48 -33.87 1.30 14.42
CA VAL A 48 -32.65 0.98 15.14
C VAL A 48 -31.58 1.93 14.64
N LYS A 49 -31.12 2.85 15.49
CA LYS A 49 -29.96 3.68 15.22
C LYS A 49 -28.72 2.96 15.68
N TYR A 50 -27.68 2.98 14.87
CA TYR A 50 -26.46 2.26 15.18
C TYR A 50 -25.25 2.95 14.63
N LEU A 51 -24.19 2.92 15.43
CA LEU A 51 -22.93 3.57 15.13
C LEU A 51 -21.98 2.57 14.47
N THR A 52 -21.52 2.91 13.28
CA THR A 52 -20.46 2.18 12.58
C THR A 52 -19.18 3.00 12.58
N SER A 53 -18.07 2.43 12.11
CA SER A 53 -16.83 3.19 11.88
C SER A 53 -16.96 4.28 10.80
N ALA A 54 -18.02 4.23 9.98
CA ALA A 54 -18.34 5.20 8.94
C ALA A 54 -19.38 6.25 9.38
N GLY A 55 -19.78 6.24 10.66
CA GLY A 55 -20.77 7.17 11.22
C GLY A 55 -22.07 6.50 11.68
N GLU A 56 -23.03 7.32 12.09
CA GLU A 56 -24.33 6.90 12.61
C GLU A 56 -25.29 6.59 11.46
N LEU A 57 -25.84 5.39 11.46
CA LEU A 57 -26.80 4.90 10.48
C LEU A 57 -28.09 4.48 11.16
N SER A 58 -29.15 4.27 10.39
CA SER A 58 -30.42 3.76 10.92
C SER A 58 -31.06 2.71 10.02
N LEU A 59 -31.74 1.75 10.64
CA LEU A 59 -32.52 0.72 9.97
C LEU A 59 -33.97 0.77 10.47
N PRO A 60 -34.97 0.49 9.63
CA PRO A 60 -36.33 0.26 10.10
C PRO A 60 -36.38 -0.93 11.06
N LYS A 61 -37.06 -0.81 12.20
CA LYS A 61 -37.22 -1.91 13.16
C LYS A 61 -37.96 -3.10 12.55
N SER A 62 -38.77 -2.88 11.50
CA SER A 62 -39.49 -3.94 10.79
C SER A 62 -38.58 -5.01 10.16
N ILE A 63 -37.35 -4.64 9.77
CA ILE A 63 -36.37 -5.54 9.14
C ILE A 63 -35.34 -6.12 10.13
N VAL A 64 -35.28 -5.56 11.35
CA VAL A 64 -34.42 -6.04 12.43
C VAL A 64 -35.13 -7.16 13.19
N ASP A 65 -34.41 -8.24 13.46
CA ASP A 65 -34.87 -9.34 14.29
C ASP A 65 -34.56 -9.05 15.78
N HIS A 66 -33.28 -8.89 16.13
CA HIS A 66 -32.83 -8.52 17.48
C HIS A 66 -31.43 -7.89 17.49
N ILE A 67 -31.00 -7.33 18.63
CA ILE A 67 -29.66 -6.77 18.85
C ILE A 67 -28.95 -7.58 19.94
N GLU A 68 -27.79 -8.14 19.61
CA GLU A 68 -26.88 -8.81 20.55
C GLU A 68 -25.89 -7.78 21.11
N LYS A 69 -25.94 -7.51 22.43
CA LYS A 69 -25.09 -6.51 23.09
C LYS A 69 -23.77 -7.10 23.56
N GLY A 70 -22.64 -6.52 23.13
CA GLY A 70 -21.30 -6.81 23.64
C GLY A 70 -20.72 -8.21 23.35
N GLY A 71 -20.95 -8.75 22.15
CA GLY A 71 -20.40 -10.04 21.74
C GLY A 71 -18.90 -9.99 21.42
N SER A 72 -18.08 -10.87 22.02
CA SER A 72 -16.70 -11.08 21.59
C SER A 72 -16.67 -12.04 20.40
N VAL A 73 -16.40 -11.51 19.21
CA VAL A 73 -16.06 -12.33 18.04
C VAL A 73 -14.52 -12.44 17.98
N PRO A 74 -13.95 -13.64 17.76
CA PRO A 74 -12.54 -13.75 17.42
C PRO A 74 -12.32 -12.97 16.12
N MET A 75 -11.52 -11.90 16.18
CA MET A 75 -10.95 -11.28 14.99
C MET A 75 -10.27 -12.38 14.18
N ALA A 76 -10.91 -12.83 13.10
CA ALA A 76 -10.18 -13.49 12.03
C ALA A 76 -9.17 -12.45 11.54
N GLY A 77 -7.88 -12.75 11.68
CA GLY A 77 -6.81 -11.89 11.22
C GLY A 77 -7.03 -11.57 9.74
N SER A 78 -7.20 -10.29 9.44
CA SER A 78 -7.39 -9.82 8.07
C SER A 78 -6.05 -9.94 7.33
N THR A 79 -5.86 -11.06 6.64
CA THR A 79 -4.83 -11.26 5.62
C THR A 79 -5.22 -10.48 4.36
N GLY A 80 -5.32 -9.15 4.49
CA GLY A 80 -5.62 -8.20 3.41
C GLY A 80 -4.38 -7.60 2.75
N ALA A 81 -3.18 -8.06 3.13
CA ALA A 81 -1.92 -7.53 2.66
C ALA A 81 -1.43 -8.16 1.32
N ASP A 82 -2.10 -9.18 0.80
CA ASP A 82 -1.48 -10.08 -0.19
C ASP A 82 -1.69 -9.67 -1.66
N ALA A 83 -2.12 -8.44 -1.94
CA ALA A 83 -2.11 -7.91 -3.31
C ALA A 83 -0.88 -7.01 -3.59
N ALA A 84 -0.31 -6.37 -2.56
CA ALA A 84 0.84 -5.46 -2.69
C ALA A 84 2.04 -5.83 -1.79
N ASN A 85 1.89 -6.74 -0.83
CA ASN A 85 3.00 -7.48 -0.25
C ASN A 85 2.96 -8.87 -0.87
N LEU A 86 3.77 -9.08 -1.91
CA LEU A 86 4.11 -10.44 -2.28
C LEU A 86 4.92 -11.00 -1.09
N ASP A 87 4.30 -11.86 -0.28
CA ASP A 87 4.98 -12.60 0.81
C ASP A 87 5.90 -13.65 0.18
N ILE A 88 6.95 -13.13 -0.45
CA ILE A 88 7.95 -13.90 -1.17
C ILE A 88 9.01 -14.27 -0.16
N THR A 89 9.22 -15.56 0.04
CA THR A 89 10.35 -16.02 0.84
C THR A 89 11.66 -15.56 0.16
N PRO A 90 12.57 -14.85 0.84
CA PRO A 90 13.82 -14.42 0.23
C PRO A 90 14.65 -15.63 -0.24
N PRO A 91 15.37 -15.52 -1.36
CA PRO A 91 16.21 -16.60 -1.86
C PRO A 91 17.32 -16.91 -0.85
N VAL A 92 17.52 -18.20 -0.55
CA VAL A 92 18.54 -18.64 0.41
C VAL A 92 19.87 -18.84 -0.32
N MET A 93 20.91 -18.11 0.10
CA MET A 93 22.27 -18.40 -0.34
C MET A 93 22.82 -19.60 0.43
N GLN A 94 23.21 -20.67 -0.26
CA GLN A 94 23.93 -21.76 0.39
C GLN A 94 25.36 -21.32 0.69
N SER A 95 25.73 -21.27 1.97
CA SER A 95 27.06 -20.84 2.38
C SER A 95 28.09 -21.99 2.30
N SER A 96 29.24 -21.72 1.67
CA SER A 96 30.46 -22.52 1.84
C SER A 96 31.31 -21.93 2.97
N GLY A 97 31.99 -22.77 3.77
CA GLY A 97 32.60 -22.39 5.06
C GLY A 97 33.64 -21.24 5.10
N ALA A 98 34.13 -20.72 3.97
CA ALA A 98 34.97 -19.51 3.91
C ALA A 98 34.18 -18.20 4.20
N ILE A 99 32.86 -18.31 4.33
CA ILE A 99 31.88 -17.22 4.45
C ILE A 99 31.72 -16.71 5.89
N ALA A 100 32.01 -17.52 6.91
CA ALA A 100 31.72 -17.18 8.31
C ALA A 100 32.52 -15.97 8.85
N GLU A 101 33.77 -15.77 8.38
CA GLU A 101 34.59 -14.62 8.79
C GLU A 101 34.04 -13.32 8.21
N VAL A 102 33.59 -13.34 6.95
CA VAL A 102 32.97 -12.19 6.28
C VAL A 102 31.57 -11.93 6.84
N GLU A 103 30.80 -12.97 7.17
CA GLU A 103 29.51 -12.86 7.86
C GLU A 103 29.63 -12.09 9.16
N HIS A 104 30.57 -12.49 10.02
CA HIS A 104 30.77 -11.82 11.31
C HIS A 104 31.45 -10.45 11.18
N GLY A 105 32.32 -10.27 10.19
CA GLY A 105 33.02 -9.00 9.98
C GLY A 105 32.15 -7.92 9.34
N ALA A 106 31.26 -8.26 8.41
CA ALA A 106 30.44 -7.27 7.69
C ALA A 106 29.21 -6.84 8.47
N VAL A 107 28.60 -7.73 9.24
CA VAL A 107 27.42 -7.45 10.05
C VAL A 107 27.60 -8.07 11.44
N HIS A 108 27.75 -7.23 12.45
CA HIS A 108 27.84 -7.64 13.85
C HIS A 108 27.22 -6.59 14.77
N ASP A 109 26.86 -7.00 15.98
CA ASP A 109 26.29 -6.13 17.02
C ASP A 109 25.04 -5.34 16.58
N GLY A 110 24.28 -5.91 15.63
CA GLY A 110 23.10 -5.26 15.07
C GLY A 110 23.40 -4.02 14.23
N ALA A 111 24.60 -3.94 13.63
CA ALA A 111 25.02 -2.89 12.73
C ALA A 111 25.85 -3.45 11.56
N ILE A 112 25.98 -2.64 10.51
CA ILE A 112 26.83 -2.94 9.35
C ILE A 112 28.19 -2.29 9.58
N ASP A 113 29.28 -3.06 9.51
CA ASP A 113 30.64 -2.51 9.53
C ASP A 113 31.05 -2.08 8.11
N ARG A 114 30.77 -0.81 7.79
CA ARG A 114 31.12 -0.20 6.51
C ARG A 114 32.63 -0.06 6.30
N GLU A 115 33.42 0.02 7.37
CA GLU A 115 34.89 0.09 7.26
C GLU A 115 35.46 -1.28 6.87
N TYR A 116 34.92 -2.35 7.45
CA TYR A 116 35.25 -3.72 7.06
C TYR A 116 34.89 -4.00 5.60
N ILE A 117 33.67 -3.65 5.17
CA ILE A 117 33.27 -3.80 3.76
C ILE A 117 34.23 -3.03 2.84
N ALA A 118 34.57 -1.78 3.16
CA ALA A 118 35.51 -0.98 2.37
C ALA A 118 36.92 -1.62 2.27
N LYS A 119 37.38 -2.36 3.30
CA LYS A 119 38.63 -3.14 3.24
C LYS A 119 38.52 -4.29 2.23
N LEU A 120 37.38 -4.97 2.19
CA LEU A 120 37.12 -6.02 1.20
C LEU A 120 37.10 -5.46 -0.22
N GLU A 121 36.47 -4.31 -0.42
CA GLU A 121 36.50 -3.58 -1.70
C GLU A 121 37.92 -3.22 -2.13
N GLY A 122 38.72 -2.71 -1.18
CA GLY A 122 40.13 -2.39 -1.39
C GLY A 122 40.94 -3.60 -1.86
N ALA A 123 40.72 -4.76 -1.26
CA ALA A 123 41.34 -6.01 -1.68
C ALA A 123 40.86 -6.47 -3.08
N ALA A 124 39.57 -6.29 -3.37
CA ALA A 124 38.95 -6.64 -4.65
C ALA A 124 39.47 -5.78 -5.84
N ARG A 125 40.06 -4.60 -5.60
CA ARG A 125 40.69 -3.78 -6.65
C ARG A 125 41.80 -4.50 -7.42
N SER A 126 42.42 -5.51 -6.80
CA SER A 126 43.41 -6.38 -7.45
C SER A 126 42.82 -7.32 -8.51
N GLY A 127 41.48 -7.43 -8.58
CA GLY A 127 40.75 -8.30 -9.51
C GLY A 127 40.80 -9.79 -9.15
N GLY A 128 41.34 -10.15 -7.99
CA GLY A 128 41.42 -11.55 -7.55
C GLY A 128 40.05 -12.14 -7.28
N ARG A 129 39.73 -13.29 -7.88
CA ARG A 129 38.42 -13.97 -7.71
C ARG A 129 38.00 -14.14 -6.24
N PRO A 130 38.86 -14.58 -5.30
CA PRO A 130 38.48 -14.68 -3.89
C PRO A 130 38.17 -13.32 -3.24
N ALA A 131 38.95 -12.28 -3.57
CA ALA A 131 38.74 -10.94 -3.03
C ALA A 131 37.44 -10.32 -3.54
N ASN A 132 37.13 -10.50 -4.83
CA ASN A 132 35.85 -10.10 -5.42
C ASN A 132 34.68 -10.84 -4.78
N GLN A 133 34.81 -12.14 -4.52
CA GLN A 133 33.77 -12.92 -3.83
C GLN A 133 33.54 -12.42 -2.39
N SER A 134 34.59 -12.11 -1.65
CA SER A 134 34.47 -11.53 -0.30
C SER A 134 33.80 -10.16 -0.33
N ALA A 135 34.19 -9.27 -1.24
CA ALA A 135 33.54 -7.95 -1.38
C ALA A 135 32.05 -8.08 -1.76
N ALA A 136 31.72 -8.95 -2.73
CA ALA A 136 30.34 -9.22 -3.10
C ALA A 136 29.51 -9.74 -1.91
N LEU A 137 30.08 -10.65 -1.12
CA LEU A 137 29.44 -11.20 0.07
C LEU A 137 29.22 -10.15 1.16
N GLY A 138 30.18 -9.26 1.41
CA GLY A 138 30.04 -8.18 2.38
C GLY A 138 28.84 -7.27 2.07
N HIS A 139 28.70 -6.85 0.81
CA HIS A 139 27.55 -6.07 0.36
C HIS A 139 26.25 -6.88 0.39
N HIS A 140 26.27 -8.16 0.03
CA HIS A 140 25.08 -9.02 0.13
C HIS A 140 24.55 -9.10 1.57
N LEU A 141 25.45 -9.24 2.55
CA LEU A 141 25.09 -9.31 3.97
C LEU A 141 24.54 -7.98 4.48
N ALA A 142 25.15 -6.86 4.10
CA ALA A 142 24.62 -5.52 4.38
C ALA A 142 23.19 -5.37 3.82
N ALA A 143 22.98 -5.76 2.56
CA ALA A 143 21.68 -5.69 1.92
C ALA A 143 20.60 -6.51 2.67
N ASN A 144 20.93 -7.73 3.09
CA ASN A 144 20.00 -8.57 3.85
C ASN A 144 19.71 -7.99 5.23
N PHE A 145 20.71 -7.40 5.89
CA PHE A 145 20.53 -6.74 7.18
C PHE A 145 19.60 -5.53 7.05
N GLU A 146 19.80 -4.69 6.04
CA GLU A 146 18.97 -3.51 5.77
C GLU A 146 17.54 -3.89 5.42
N LEU A 147 17.37 -4.91 4.58
CA LEU A 147 16.07 -5.49 4.28
C LEU A 147 15.36 -5.96 5.57
N SER A 148 16.08 -6.60 6.49
CA SER A 148 15.51 -7.05 7.78
C SER A 148 15.05 -5.89 8.67
N ARG A 149 15.58 -4.69 8.44
CA ARG A 149 15.21 -3.44 9.11
C ARG A 149 14.11 -2.68 8.36
N GLY A 150 13.67 -3.18 7.20
CA GLY A 150 12.72 -2.53 6.31
C GLY A 150 13.33 -1.40 5.46
N ASP A 151 14.66 -1.26 5.47
CA ASP A 151 15.37 -0.26 4.67
C ASP A 151 15.62 -0.78 3.25
N MET A 152 14.56 -0.70 2.45
CA MET A 152 14.52 -1.28 1.11
C MET A 152 15.45 -0.56 0.11
N GLU A 153 15.71 0.73 0.33
CA GLU A 153 16.53 1.55 -0.56
C GLU A 153 18.01 1.18 -0.44
N HIS A 154 18.54 1.18 0.79
CA HIS A 154 19.93 0.80 1.01
C HIS A 154 20.15 -0.68 0.66
N ALA A 155 19.17 -1.55 0.99
CA ALA A 155 19.25 -2.97 0.65
C ALA A 155 19.45 -3.20 -0.85
N LEU A 156 18.69 -2.50 -1.71
CA LEU A 156 18.84 -2.61 -3.16
C LEU A 156 20.16 -2.04 -3.66
N SER A 157 20.63 -0.93 -3.06
CA SER A 157 21.92 -0.32 -3.38
C SER A 157 23.10 -1.27 -3.12
N ASP A 158 23.13 -1.88 -1.93
CA ASP A 158 24.16 -2.84 -1.57
C ASP A 158 24.05 -4.13 -2.40
N ALA A 159 22.84 -4.64 -2.64
CA ALA A 159 22.66 -5.81 -3.50
C ALA A 159 23.16 -5.59 -4.95
N ARG A 160 22.97 -4.38 -5.51
CA ARG A 160 23.54 -4.02 -6.81
C ARG A 160 25.06 -3.85 -6.75
N THR A 161 25.58 -3.29 -5.66
CA THR A 161 27.04 -3.15 -5.47
C THR A 161 27.71 -4.51 -5.40
N ALA A 162 27.09 -5.50 -4.77
CA ALA A 162 27.57 -6.88 -4.78
C ALA A 162 27.75 -7.44 -6.20
N LEU A 163 26.83 -7.12 -7.13
CA LEU A 163 26.93 -7.53 -8.55
C LEU A 163 28.08 -6.85 -9.31
N ASN A 164 28.60 -5.71 -8.86
CA ASN A 164 29.79 -5.11 -9.49
C ASN A 164 31.03 -5.99 -9.29
N TYR A 165 31.09 -6.72 -8.18
CA TYR A 165 32.19 -7.62 -7.86
C TYR A 165 31.97 -9.04 -8.39
N ALA A 166 30.71 -9.49 -8.46
CA ALA A 166 30.33 -10.82 -8.97
C ALA A 166 29.09 -10.75 -9.90
N PRO A 167 29.23 -10.26 -11.14
CA PRO A 167 28.12 -9.94 -12.04
C PRO A 167 27.35 -11.15 -12.58
N GLU A 168 27.92 -12.34 -12.46
CA GLU A 168 27.39 -13.61 -12.97
C GLU A 168 26.90 -14.53 -11.85
N GLU A 169 26.98 -14.10 -10.57
CA GLU A 169 26.60 -14.93 -9.42
C GLU A 169 25.06 -15.02 -9.32
N PRO A 170 24.45 -16.20 -9.54
CA PRO A 170 23.00 -16.34 -9.61
C PRO A 170 22.28 -15.90 -8.34
N ALA A 171 22.88 -16.14 -7.16
CA ALA A 171 22.26 -15.75 -5.90
C ALA A 171 22.15 -14.23 -5.73
N LEU A 172 23.14 -13.47 -6.20
CA LEU A 172 23.10 -12.01 -6.15
C LEU A 172 22.10 -11.45 -7.15
N LEU A 173 22.01 -12.05 -8.34
CA LEU A 173 21.00 -11.70 -9.35
C LEU A 173 19.58 -11.97 -8.82
N LEU A 174 19.38 -13.11 -8.15
CA LEU A 174 18.12 -13.45 -7.48
C LEU A 174 17.79 -12.47 -6.36
N ASN A 175 18.78 -12.06 -5.54
CA ASN A 175 18.55 -11.10 -4.46
C ASN A 175 18.09 -9.74 -5.00
N VAL A 176 18.74 -9.23 -6.05
CA VAL A 176 18.30 -8.00 -6.72
C VAL A 176 16.91 -8.18 -7.33
N GLY A 177 16.67 -9.28 -8.06
CA GLY A 177 15.35 -9.59 -8.61
C GLY A 177 14.24 -9.63 -7.56
N TYR A 178 14.53 -10.21 -6.39
CA TYR A 178 13.64 -10.26 -5.23
C TYR A 178 13.37 -8.87 -4.63
N LEU A 179 14.41 -8.06 -4.42
CA LEU A 179 14.25 -6.70 -3.89
C LEU A 179 13.44 -5.81 -4.83
N LEU A 180 13.64 -5.96 -6.15
CA LEU A 180 12.85 -5.28 -7.17
C LEU A 180 11.38 -5.73 -7.17
N LEU A 181 11.09 -7.02 -6.99
CA LEU A 181 9.72 -7.54 -6.84
C LEU A 181 8.99 -6.93 -5.65
N ARG A 182 9.66 -6.86 -4.51
CA ARG A 182 9.15 -6.26 -3.27
C ARG A 182 8.93 -4.75 -3.41
N ARG A 183 9.59 -4.09 -4.37
CA ARG A 183 9.36 -2.71 -4.80
C ARG A 183 8.36 -2.56 -5.96
N SER A 184 7.73 -3.65 -6.38
CA SER A 184 6.83 -3.69 -7.56
C SER A 184 7.48 -3.30 -8.89
N GLU A 185 8.82 -3.35 -8.97
CA GLU A 185 9.62 -3.08 -10.17
C GLU A 185 9.74 -4.35 -11.03
N PHE A 186 8.59 -4.89 -11.45
CA PHE A 186 8.48 -6.23 -12.03
C PHE A 186 9.25 -6.41 -13.35
N LYS A 187 9.25 -5.38 -14.21
CA LYS A 187 9.93 -5.45 -15.51
C LYS A 187 11.45 -5.50 -15.34
N GLU A 188 12.00 -4.67 -14.46
CA GLU A 188 13.43 -4.68 -14.16
C GLU A 188 13.82 -5.98 -13.45
N SER A 189 12.99 -6.47 -12.52
CA SER A 189 13.20 -7.78 -11.90
C SER A 189 13.38 -8.89 -12.94
N LEU A 190 12.54 -8.94 -13.97
CA LEU A 190 12.66 -9.92 -15.05
C LEU A 190 14.01 -9.85 -15.79
N GLU A 191 14.64 -8.69 -15.90
CA GLU A 191 15.96 -8.56 -16.55
C GLU A 191 17.06 -9.26 -15.72
N TYR A 192 17.03 -9.10 -14.39
CA TYR A 192 17.97 -9.79 -13.49
C TYR A 192 17.66 -11.29 -13.39
N LEU A 193 16.38 -11.66 -13.36
CA LEU A 193 15.95 -13.06 -13.30
C LEU A 193 16.27 -13.81 -14.59
N GLU A 194 16.16 -13.16 -15.76
CA GLU A 194 16.59 -13.75 -17.03
C GLU A 194 18.11 -14.00 -17.04
N ARG A 195 18.91 -13.10 -16.48
CA ARG A 195 20.35 -13.33 -16.28
C ARG A 195 20.59 -14.48 -15.31
N ALA A 196 19.90 -14.51 -14.17
CA ALA A 196 20.03 -15.59 -13.18
C ALA A 196 19.71 -16.96 -13.80
N ARG A 197 18.66 -17.04 -14.64
CA ARG A 197 18.28 -18.22 -15.39
C ARG A 197 19.40 -18.74 -16.30
N ARG A 198 20.17 -17.86 -16.94
CA ARG A 198 21.27 -18.27 -17.83
C ARG A 198 22.39 -18.96 -17.06
N PHE A 199 22.66 -18.53 -15.83
CA PHE A 199 23.74 -19.07 -15.01
C PHE A 199 23.29 -20.19 -14.06
N ALA A 200 22.00 -20.26 -13.73
CA ALA A 200 21.40 -21.32 -12.90
C ALA A 200 20.03 -21.76 -13.44
N PRO A 201 20.00 -22.48 -14.59
CA PRO A 201 18.74 -22.86 -15.26
C PRO A 201 17.84 -23.78 -14.44
N ASP A 202 18.42 -24.57 -13.51
CA ASP A 202 17.69 -25.52 -12.67
C ASP A 202 17.40 -24.97 -11.26
N ASN A 203 17.71 -23.70 -10.98
CA ASN A 203 17.39 -23.11 -9.69
C ASN A 203 15.88 -22.81 -9.60
N PRO A 204 15.12 -23.40 -8.66
CA PRO A 204 13.67 -23.22 -8.54
C PRO A 204 13.25 -21.80 -8.15
N ASP A 205 14.14 -21.02 -7.53
CA ASP A 205 13.83 -19.64 -7.11
C ASP A 205 13.74 -18.69 -8.32
N VAL A 206 14.41 -18.99 -9.42
CA VAL A 206 14.32 -18.20 -10.67
C VAL A 206 12.88 -18.19 -11.22
N PRO A 207 12.28 -19.34 -11.61
CA PRO A 207 10.90 -19.34 -12.10
C PRO A 207 9.88 -18.99 -11.01
N LYS A 208 10.17 -19.19 -9.71
CA LYS A 208 9.33 -18.70 -8.62
C LYS A 208 9.19 -17.18 -8.65
N LEU A 209 10.32 -16.48 -8.69
CA LEU A 209 10.36 -15.01 -8.72
C LEU A 209 9.87 -14.46 -10.06
N GLU A 210 10.16 -15.11 -11.19
CA GLU A 210 9.61 -14.68 -12.48
C GLU A 210 8.09 -14.84 -12.54
N GLY A 211 7.53 -15.87 -11.91
CA GLY A 211 6.09 -16.03 -11.78
C GLY A 211 5.45 -14.85 -11.05
N TRP A 212 6.05 -14.43 -9.93
CA TRP A 212 5.65 -13.23 -9.19
C TRP A 212 5.77 -11.94 -10.04
N ALA A 213 6.84 -11.82 -10.82
CA ALA A 213 7.06 -10.65 -11.68
C ALA A 213 6.03 -10.59 -12.81
N TYR A 214 5.78 -11.71 -13.48
CA TYR A 214 4.75 -11.80 -14.51
C TYR A 214 3.36 -11.57 -13.93
N TYR A 215 3.07 -12.06 -12.72
CA TYR A 215 1.79 -11.82 -12.07
C TYR A 215 1.59 -10.33 -11.78
N GLY A 216 2.60 -9.64 -11.24
CA GLY A 216 2.59 -8.18 -11.05
C GLY A 216 2.46 -7.38 -12.35
N LEU A 217 2.97 -7.90 -13.48
CA LEU A 217 2.74 -7.34 -14.82
C LEU A 217 1.39 -7.72 -15.44
N ASN A 218 0.53 -8.42 -14.71
CA ASN A 218 -0.71 -9.05 -15.17
C ASN A 218 -0.54 -9.91 -16.43
N LYS A 219 0.61 -10.56 -16.54
CA LYS A 219 0.91 -11.57 -17.54
C LYS A 219 0.57 -12.95 -16.95
N ILE A 220 -0.70 -13.15 -16.59
CA ILE A 220 -1.18 -14.30 -15.81
C ILE A 220 -0.81 -15.63 -16.46
N ALA A 221 -0.92 -15.73 -17.79
CA ALA A 221 -0.51 -16.93 -18.52
C ALA A 221 0.99 -17.25 -18.35
N GLN A 222 1.86 -16.23 -18.40
CA GLN A 222 3.29 -16.41 -18.14
C GLN A 222 3.56 -16.72 -16.67
N ALA A 223 2.88 -16.07 -15.73
CA ALA A 223 3.01 -16.34 -14.31
C ALA A 223 2.70 -17.81 -13.96
N VAL A 224 1.57 -18.32 -14.49
CA VAL A 224 1.18 -19.73 -14.37
C VAL A 224 2.22 -20.67 -14.97
N ALA A 225 2.79 -20.32 -16.13
CA ALA A 225 3.81 -21.14 -16.78
C ALA A 225 5.10 -21.22 -15.92
N GLU A 226 5.55 -20.10 -15.37
CA GLU A 226 6.74 -20.04 -14.53
C GLU A 226 6.53 -20.74 -13.18
N TRP A 227 5.41 -20.54 -12.49
CA TRP A 227 5.13 -21.25 -11.24
C TRP A 227 4.95 -22.76 -11.42
N LYS A 228 4.40 -23.21 -12.54
CA LYS A 228 4.40 -24.65 -12.88
C LYS A 228 5.82 -25.19 -13.05
N ARG A 229 6.73 -24.42 -13.65
CA ARG A 229 8.14 -24.79 -13.76
C ARG A 229 8.82 -24.83 -12.40
N ALA A 230 8.58 -23.83 -11.55
CA ALA A 230 9.10 -23.80 -10.18
C ALA A 230 8.67 -25.04 -9.39
N GLN A 231 7.38 -25.41 -9.44
CA GLN A 231 6.87 -26.62 -8.79
C GLN A 231 7.52 -27.92 -9.30
N ALA A 232 7.79 -27.99 -10.60
CA ALA A 232 8.44 -29.15 -11.19
C ALA A 232 9.91 -29.30 -10.75
N LEU A 233 10.61 -28.19 -10.50
CA LEU A 233 11.99 -28.18 -10.00
C LEU A 233 12.06 -28.48 -8.50
N ARG A 234 11.21 -27.83 -7.70
CA ARG A 234 11.11 -28.06 -6.26
C ARG A 234 9.69 -27.75 -5.78
N PRO A 235 8.96 -28.75 -5.26
CA PRO A 235 7.66 -28.52 -4.66
C PRO A 235 7.73 -27.46 -3.55
N ASP A 236 6.95 -26.39 -3.68
CA ASP A 236 6.92 -25.26 -2.76
C ASP A 236 5.45 -24.87 -2.47
N LYS A 237 5.08 -24.81 -1.19
CA LYS A 237 3.70 -24.49 -0.78
C LYS A 237 3.29 -23.07 -1.14
N GLU A 238 4.21 -22.10 -1.05
CA GLU A 238 3.99 -20.70 -1.43
C GLU A 238 3.68 -20.61 -2.93
N VAL A 239 4.49 -21.29 -3.74
CA VAL A 239 4.29 -21.37 -5.20
C VAL A 239 2.97 -22.08 -5.54
N GLN A 240 2.55 -23.08 -4.76
CA GLN A 240 1.30 -23.80 -5.02
C GLN A 240 0.10 -22.89 -4.80
N LEU A 241 0.11 -22.14 -3.70
CA LEU A 241 -0.94 -21.18 -3.40
C LEU A 241 -1.01 -20.06 -4.45
N ALA A 242 0.14 -19.54 -4.88
CA ALA A 242 0.21 -18.53 -5.95
C ALA A 242 -0.30 -19.08 -7.29
N LEU A 243 0.07 -20.33 -7.62
CA LEU A 243 -0.40 -21.01 -8.82
C LEU A 243 -1.92 -21.26 -8.79
N ASP A 244 -2.46 -21.72 -7.66
CA ASP A 244 -3.90 -21.94 -7.50
C ASP A 244 -4.68 -20.63 -7.65
N ARG A 245 -4.20 -19.54 -7.04
CA ARG A 245 -4.75 -18.19 -7.20
C ARG A 245 -4.72 -17.75 -8.65
N ALA A 246 -3.59 -17.89 -9.32
CA ALA A 246 -3.43 -17.45 -10.70
C ALA A 246 -4.23 -18.30 -11.71
N LEU A 247 -4.45 -19.58 -11.40
CA LEU A 247 -5.34 -20.44 -12.18
C LEU A 247 -6.80 -20.05 -11.97
N ALA A 248 -7.20 -19.70 -10.76
CA ALA A 248 -8.53 -19.14 -10.49
C ALA A 248 -8.72 -17.81 -11.23
N ASP A 249 -7.74 -16.90 -11.14
CA ASP A 249 -7.74 -15.62 -11.86
C ASP A 249 -7.82 -15.83 -13.38
N LYS A 250 -7.05 -16.77 -13.92
CA LYS A 250 -7.05 -17.10 -15.35
C LYS A 250 -8.39 -17.69 -15.79
N GLN A 251 -8.96 -18.63 -15.03
CA GLN A 251 -10.24 -19.27 -15.33
C GLN A 251 -11.39 -18.26 -15.30
N GLU A 252 -11.34 -17.32 -14.35
CA GLU A 252 -12.29 -16.21 -14.28
C GLU A 252 -12.08 -15.22 -15.45
N GLU A 253 -10.81 -14.89 -15.80
CA GLU A 253 -10.46 -14.03 -16.93
C GLU A 253 -10.93 -14.58 -18.28
N GLU A 254 -10.83 -15.90 -18.49
CA GLU A 254 -11.30 -16.56 -19.71
C GLU A 254 -12.85 -16.56 -19.84
N SER A 255 -13.57 -16.30 -18.74
CA SER A 255 -15.04 -16.20 -18.72
C SER A 255 -15.57 -14.77 -18.92
N TYR A 256 -14.68 -13.77 -18.86
CA TYR A 256 -15.06 -12.35 -18.94
C TYR A 256 -15.46 -11.93 -20.35
N LYS A 257 -16.49 -11.09 -20.43
CA LYS A 257 -16.81 -10.33 -21.65
C LYS A 257 -16.06 -9.00 -21.62
N GLU A 258 -15.47 -8.61 -22.74
CA GLU A 258 -14.70 -7.37 -22.85
C GLU A 258 -15.54 -6.24 -23.44
N ASN A 259 -15.45 -5.05 -22.83
CA ASN A 259 -15.87 -3.78 -23.41
C ASN A 259 -14.68 -2.82 -23.35
N GLU A 260 -14.53 -1.97 -24.36
CA GLU A 260 -13.47 -0.97 -24.40
C GLU A 260 -14.05 0.42 -24.69
N SER A 261 -13.34 1.44 -24.24
CA SER A 261 -13.52 2.84 -24.62
C SER A 261 -12.15 3.47 -24.93
N SER A 262 -12.10 4.78 -25.20
CA SER A 262 -10.86 5.46 -25.58
C SER A 262 -9.75 5.31 -24.54
N HIS A 263 -10.09 5.37 -23.25
CA HIS A 263 -9.12 5.35 -22.15
C HIS A 263 -9.18 4.10 -21.27
N PHE A 264 -10.18 3.23 -21.47
CA PHE A 264 -10.44 2.11 -20.56
C PHE A 264 -10.59 0.76 -21.26
N LYS A 265 -10.08 -0.27 -20.59
CA LYS A 265 -10.37 -1.68 -20.91
C LYS A 265 -11.13 -2.31 -19.77
N LEU A 266 -12.40 -2.64 -19.98
CA LEU A 266 -13.28 -3.18 -18.95
C LEU A 266 -13.54 -4.66 -19.15
N ARG A 267 -13.38 -5.43 -18.06
CA ARG A 267 -13.70 -6.86 -17.96
C ARG A 267 -14.75 -7.09 -16.87
N TYR A 268 -15.65 -8.06 -17.05
CA TYR A 268 -16.68 -8.41 -16.06
C TYR A 268 -17.10 -9.88 -16.16
N SER A 269 -17.36 -10.54 -15.01
CA SER A 269 -17.95 -11.90 -14.94
C SER A 269 -19.36 -11.87 -14.39
N GLY A 270 -20.10 -12.95 -14.66
CA GLY A 270 -21.43 -13.14 -14.11
C GLY A 270 -22.43 -12.08 -14.58
N ALA A 271 -23.58 -12.00 -13.89
CA ALA A 271 -24.76 -11.23 -14.29
C ALA A 271 -24.63 -9.70 -14.16
N ALA A 272 -23.42 -9.13 -14.20
CA ALA A 272 -23.26 -7.69 -14.41
C ALA A 272 -23.87 -7.36 -15.77
N ALA A 273 -25.10 -6.83 -15.76
CA ALA A 273 -25.85 -6.59 -16.98
C ALA A 273 -25.01 -5.70 -17.91
N PRO A 274 -24.85 -6.02 -19.21
CA PRO A 274 -24.05 -5.22 -20.14
C PRO A 274 -24.40 -3.72 -20.16
N ALA A 275 -25.61 -3.36 -19.71
CA ALA A 275 -26.02 -1.98 -19.47
C ALA A 275 -25.21 -1.28 -18.37
N LEU A 276 -25.03 -1.92 -17.20
CA LEU A 276 -24.25 -1.39 -16.09
C LEU A 276 -22.77 -1.23 -16.47
N ALA A 277 -22.19 -2.21 -17.16
CA ALA A 277 -20.81 -2.11 -17.63
C ALA A 277 -20.60 -0.89 -18.58
N ARG A 278 -21.55 -0.63 -19.48
CA ARG A 278 -21.53 0.56 -20.34
C ARG A 278 -21.71 1.86 -19.54
N GLU A 279 -22.50 1.83 -18.48
CA GLU A 279 -22.72 3.00 -17.62
C GLU A 279 -21.50 3.33 -16.76
N VAL A 280 -20.81 2.32 -16.23
CA VAL A 280 -19.52 2.47 -15.55
C VAL A 280 -18.49 3.07 -16.50
N LEU A 281 -18.33 2.51 -17.71
CA LEU A 281 -17.41 3.08 -18.73
C LEU A 281 -17.73 4.54 -19.06
N ARG A 282 -19.01 4.86 -19.30
CA ARG A 282 -19.44 6.24 -19.61
C ARG A 282 -19.14 7.18 -18.44
N THR A 283 -19.34 6.72 -17.21
CA THR A 283 -19.06 7.48 -15.99
C THR A 283 -17.56 7.74 -15.84
N LEU A 284 -16.74 6.71 -16.06
CA LEU A 284 -15.29 6.79 -16.03
C LEU A 284 -14.74 7.73 -17.11
N GLU A 285 -15.25 7.70 -18.35
CA GLU A 285 -14.85 8.63 -19.40
C GLU A 285 -15.18 10.08 -19.06
N ARG A 286 -16.36 10.35 -18.49
CA ARG A 286 -16.71 11.68 -17.99
C ARG A 286 -15.77 12.15 -16.88
N HIS A 287 -15.44 11.25 -15.95
CA HIS A 287 -14.51 11.56 -14.86
C HIS A 287 -13.07 11.72 -15.37
N PHE A 288 -12.67 10.97 -16.40
CA PHE A 288 -11.38 11.09 -17.06
C PHE A 288 -11.20 12.51 -17.59
N SER A 289 -12.13 13.01 -18.41
CA SER A 289 -12.06 14.39 -18.92
C SER A 289 -12.07 15.43 -17.79
N ALA A 290 -12.81 15.19 -16.71
CA ALA A 290 -12.84 16.09 -15.57
C ALA A 290 -11.50 16.14 -14.83
N ILE A 291 -10.85 14.99 -14.61
CA ILE A 291 -9.55 14.91 -13.91
C ILE A 291 -8.43 15.41 -14.84
N GLU A 292 -8.47 15.07 -16.13
CA GLU A 292 -7.54 15.57 -17.16
C GLU A 292 -7.52 17.09 -17.19
N SER A 293 -8.69 17.73 -17.19
CA SER A 293 -8.78 19.19 -17.16
C SER A 293 -8.25 19.80 -15.85
N GLN A 294 -8.36 19.11 -14.73
CA GLN A 294 -7.88 19.61 -13.44
C GLN A 294 -6.36 19.47 -13.34
N LEU A 295 -5.82 18.32 -13.73
CA LEU A 295 -4.39 17.99 -13.59
C LEU A 295 -3.55 18.37 -14.82
N ASN A 296 -4.20 18.86 -15.88
CA ASN A 296 -3.58 19.20 -17.16
C ASN A 296 -2.65 18.06 -17.65
N PHE A 297 -3.12 16.82 -17.52
CA PHE A 297 -2.35 15.62 -17.79
C PHE A 297 -3.24 14.53 -18.35
N THR A 298 -2.80 13.89 -19.42
CA THR A 298 -3.48 12.75 -20.05
C THR A 298 -2.66 11.48 -19.83
N PRO A 299 -3.18 10.50 -19.07
CA PRO A 299 -2.61 9.16 -18.99
C PRO A 299 -2.34 8.56 -20.39
N ALA A 300 -1.11 8.11 -20.64
CA ALA A 300 -0.72 7.58 -21.94
C ALA A 300 -1.13 6.11 -22.13
N GLU A 301 -1.29 5.37 -21.03
CA GLU A 301 -1.68 3.96 -21.05
C GLU A 301 -3.17 3.80 -20.72
N PRO A 302 -3.91 2.93 -21.44
CA PRO A 302 -5.28 2.60 -21.10
C PRO A 302 -5.40 2.01 -19.67
N ILE A 303 -6.42 2.43 -18.94
CA ILE A 303 -6.66 2.01 -17.55
C ILE A 303 -7.55 0.77 -17.54
N GLY A 304 -7.11 -0.28 -16.84
CA GLY A 304 -7.89 -1.51 -16.67
C GLY A 304 -9.00 -1.35 -15.65
N VAL A 305 -10.19 -1.87 -15.96
CA VAL A 305 -11.37 -1.88 -15.07
C VAL A 305 -11.90 -3.30 -14.96
N ILE A 306 -12.20 -3.77 -13.75
CA ILE A 306 -12.74 -5.10 -13.51
C ILE A 306 -13.98 -5.01 -12.63
N LEU A 307 -15.10 -5.56 -13.10
CA LEU A 307 -16.35 -5.62 -12.36
C LEU A 307 -16.54 -7.01 -11.72
N TYR A 308 -16.82 -7.03 -10.42
CA TYR A 308 -16.96 -8.24 -9.62
C TYR A 308 -18.37 -8.37 -9.00
N THR A 309 -18.75 -9.61 -8.66
CA THR A 309 -19.76 -9.81 -7.61
C THR A 309 -19.19 -9.38 -6.25
N GLN A 310 -20.02 -9.02 -5.27
CA GLN A 310 -19.54 -8.57 -3.94
C GLN A 310 -18.74 -9.68 -3.24
N ASP A 311 -19.21 -10.93 -3.37
CA ASP A 311 -18.55 -12.10 -2.79
C ASP A 311 -17.16 -12.31 -3.42
N ALA A 312 -17.06 -12.26 -4.74
CA ALA A 312 -15.78 -12.37 -5.45
C ALA A 312 -14.85 -11.18 -5.15
N PHE A 313 -15.39 -9.96 -5.05
CA PHE A 313 -14.61 -8.77 -4.71
C PHE A 313 -13.95 -8.93 -3.34
N SER A 314 -14.71 -9.32 -2.31
CA SER A 314 -14.18 -9.52 -0.96
C SER A 314 -13.19 -10.68 -0.89
N ASP A 315 -13.48 -11.79 -1.56
CA ASP A 315 -12.62 -12.98 -1.55
C ASP A 315 -11.28 -12.74 -2.24
N ILE A 316 -11.26 -11.99 -3.34
CA ILE A 316 -10.08 -11.76 -4.19
C ILE A 316 -9.24 -10.58 -3.68
N THR A 317 -9.89 -9.46 -3.33
CA THR A 317 -9.17 -8.23 -2.95
C THR A 317 -8.76 -8.27 -1.48
N LYS A 318 -9.45 -9.07 -0.67
CA LYS A 318 -9.36 -9.06 0.80
C LYS A 318 -9.55 -7.66 1.40
N ALA A 319 -10.13 -6.73 0.62
CA ALA A 319 -10.40 -5.37 1.04
C ALA A 319 -11.45 -5.36 2.15
N PRO A 320 -11.37 -4.43 3.10
CA PRO A 320 -12.41 -4.25 4.11
C PRO A 320 -13.78 -4.06 3.45
N SER A 321 -14.84 -4.52 4.09
CA SER A 321 -16.20 -4.46 3.54
C SER A 321 -16.73 -3.04 3.27
N TRP A 322 -16.02 -2.01 3.74
CA TRP A 322 -16.33 -0.60 3.50
C TRP A 322 -15.69 -0.04 2.20
N ALA A 323 -14.78 -0.77 1.55
CA ALA A 323 -14.19 -0.35 0.29
C ALA A 323 -15.22 -0.47 -0.85
N GLY A 324 -15.69 0.68 -1.36
CA GLY A 324 -16.67 0.74 -2.46
C GLY A 324 -16.07 0.40 -3.84
N ALA A 325 -14.74 0.46 -3.97
CA ALA A 325 -13.92 0.01 -5.08
C ALA A 325 -12.45 -0.03 -4.60
N LEU A 326 -11.54 -0.52 -5.44
CA LEU A 326 -10.09 -0.56 -5.15
C LEU A 326 -9.29 -0.25 -6.40
N ASN A 327 -8.23 0.55 -6.28
CA ASN A 327 -7.22 0.74 -7.32
C ASN A 327 -5.86 0.13 -6.93
N ASP A 328 -5.49 -0.96 -7.59
CA ASP A 328 -4.18 -1.62 -7.45
C ASP A 328 -3.33 -1.51 -8.73
N GLY A 329 -3.56 -0.47 -9.53
CA GLY A 329 -3.15 -0.36 -10.93
C GLY A 329 -4.28 -0.70 -11.91
N ARG A 330 -5.40 -1.20 -11.39
CA ARG A 330 -6.69 -1.34 -12.07
C ARG A 330 -7.81 -0.93 -11.15
N ILE A 331 -8.88 -0.39 -11.73
CA ILE A 331 -10.08 -0.06 -10.97
C ILE A 331 -10.92 -1.33 -10.82
N ARG A 332 -11.05 -1.84 -9.59
CA ARG A 332 -11.87 -3.00 -9.25
C ARG A 332 -13.15 -2.54 -8.58
N VAL A 333 -14.29 -2.96 -9.11
CA VAL A 333 -15.60 -2.45 -8.69
C VAL A 333 -16.53 -3.61 -8.34
N PRO A 334 -17.02 -3.72 -7.09
CA PRO A 334 -18.12 -4.62 -6.79
C PRO A 334 -19.44 -4.06 -7.35
N VAL A 335 -20.16 -4.86 -8.14
CA VAL A 335 -21.38 -4.42 -8.84
C VAL A 335 -22.62 -5.27 -8.53
N GLN A 336 -22.53 -6.21 -7.59
CA GLN A 336 -23.65 -7.10 -7.26
C GLN A 336 -24.83 -6.35 -6.65
N GLY A 337 -26.01 -6.54 -7.23
CA GLY A 337 -27.25 -5.90 -6.77
C GLY A 337 -27.43 -4.46 -7.24
N LEU A 338 -26.50 -3.90 -8.01
CA LEU A 338 -26.63 -2.58 -8.61
C LEU A 338 -27.43 -2.63 -9.91
N ALA A 339 -28.40 -1.74 -10.05
CA ALA A 339 -29.19 -1.58 -11.27
C ALA A 339 -28.60 -0.52 -12.23
N GLY A 340 -27.67 0.30 -11.74
CA GLY A 340 -27.07 1.44 -12.44
C GLY A 340 -25.94 2.06 -11.60
N VAL A 341 -25.32 3.13 -12.09
CA VAL A 341 -24.30 3.87 -11.35
C VAL A 341 -24.96 5.01 -10.58
N ASP A 342 -25.08 4.85 -9.27
CA ASP A 342 -25.59 5.92 -8.40
C ASP A 342 -24.53 6.99 -8.09
N SER A 343 -24.91 8.00 -7.30
CA SER A 343 -24.00 9.09 -6.94
C SER A 343 -22.82 8.63 -6.09
N GLU A 344 -23.00 7.60 -5.26
CA GLU A 344 -21.96 7.08 -4.37
C GLU A 344 -20.90 6.34 -5.19
N LEU A 345 -21.31 5.37 -6.02
CA LEU A 345 -20.41 4.66 -6.92
C LEU A 345 -19.73 5.62 -7.90
N SER A 346 -20.45 6.60 -8.45
CA SER A 346 -19.85 7.63 -9.30
C SER A 346 -18.73 8.38 -8.57
N ARG A 347 -18.89 8.68 -7.28
CA ARG A 347 -17.88 9.36 -6.46
C ARG A 347 -16.65 8.49 -6.27
N VAL A 348 -16.87 7.24 -5.85
CA VAL A 348 -15.81 6.24 -5.64
C VAL A 348 -15.04 5.98 -6.93
N LEU A 349 -15.71 5.83 -8.08
CA LEU A 349 -15.03 5.67 -9.37
C LEU A 349 -14.12 6.86 -9.70
N LYS A 350 -14.50 8.08 -9.30
CA LYS A 350 -13.68 9.28 -9.50
C LYS A 350 -12.48 9.29 -8.55
N HIS A 351 -12.67 8.84 -7.31
CA HIS A 351 -11.59 8.64 -6.35
C HIS A 351 -10.56 7.65 -6.91
N GLU A 352 -10.99 6.44 -7.25
CA GLU A 352 -10.09 5.41 -7.79
C GLU A 352 -9.41 5.86 -9.09
N LEU A 353 -10.14 6.51 -10.00
CA LEU A 353 -9.54 7.01 -11.23
C LEU A 353 -8.45 8.06 -10.98
N THR A 354 -8.57 8.86 -9.92
CA THR A 354 -7.56 9.86 -9.55
C THR A 354 -6.22 9.18 -9.23
N HIS A 355 -6.23 8.04 -8.54
CA HIS A 355 -5.03 7.25 -8.27
C HIS A 355 -4.32 6.83 -9.56
N SER A 356 -5.06 6.42 -10.60
CA SER A 356 -4.46 6.06 -11.90
C SER A 356 -3.79 7.26 -12.60
N PHE A 357 -4.36 8.46 -12.49
CA PHE A 357 -3.74 9.68 -13.03
C PHE A 357 -2.44 10.02 -12.32
N ILE A 358 -2.47 10.01 -10.98
CA ILE A 358 -1.30 10.31 -10.16
C ILE A 358 -0.19 9.29 -10.44
N ALA A 359 -0.54 7.99 -10.49
CA ALA A 359 0.40 6.92 -10.77
C ALA A 359 1.09 7.10 -12.12
N GLN A 360 0.34 7.40 -13.19
CA GLN A 360 0.94 7.61 -14.52
C GLN A 360 1.72 8.92 -14.63
N LYS A 361 1.26 10.02 -14.01
CA LYS A 361 1.98 11.32 -14.03
C LYS A 361 3.31 11.24 -13.30
N THR A 362 3.34 10.53 -12.18
CA THR A 362 4.55 10.36 -11.36
C THR A 362 5.42 9.16 -11.78
N ARG A 363 4.98 8.36 -12.76
CA ARG A 363 5.74 7.22 -13.31
C ARG A 363 7.04 7.61 -14.01
N SER A 364 7.12 8.85 -14.52
CA SER A 364 8.27 9.39 -15.28
C SER A 364 9.57 9.41 -14.47
N ALA A 365 9.48 9.20 -13.15
CA ALA A 365 10.63 9.09 -12.28
C ALA A 365 11.47 7.84 -12.63
N CYS A 366 11.00 6.96 -13.51
CA CYS A 366 11.71 5.78 -13.98
C CYS A 366 12.46 5.93 -15.33
N MET A 367 13.12 7.06 -15.63
CA MET A 367 13.96 7.23 -16.85
C MET A 367 15.22 6.32 -16.89
N GLY A 368 15.09 5.01 -16.65
CA GLY A 368 16.16 4.03 -16.76
C GLY A 368 17.27 4.13 -15.71
N LEU A 369 17.10 4.98 -14.68
CA LEU A 369 18.05 5.16 -13.58
C LEU A 369 17.36 4.87 -12.25
N ALA A 370 17.81 3.81 -11.59
CA ALA A 370 17.09 3.16 -10.51
C ALA A 370 17.11 3.88 -9.15
N ALA A 371 17.77 5.03 -9.04
CA ALA A 371 17.65 5.91 -7.87
C ALA A 371 16.38 6.79 -7.92
N SER A 372 15.69 6.82 -9.07
CA SER A 372 14.57 7.74 -9.32
C SER A 372 13.21 7.01 -9.35
N CYS A 373 13.16 5.67 -9.32
CA CYS A 373 11.90 4.90 -9.30
C CYS A 373 11.19 4.81 -7.94
N THR A 374 11.79 5.33 -6.86
CA THR A 374 11.18 5.30 -5.51
C THR A 374 10.14 6.39 -5.27
N ILE A 375 9.99 7.34 -6.19
CA ILE A 375 9.17 8.53 -5.97
C ILE A 375 7.85 8.38 -6.72
N HIS A 376 6.93 7.67 -6.09
CA HIS A 376 5.50 7.88 -6.31
C HIS A 376 5.04 9.06 -5.47
N ALA A 377 3.94 9.71 -5.88
CA ALA A 377 3.32 10.67 -4.97
C ALA A 377 3.07 9.99 -3.60
N PRO A 378 3.42 10.63 -2.48
CA PRO A 378 3.23 10.06 -1.15
C PRO A 378 1.75 9.81 -0.87
N ALA A 379 1.45 8.86 0.02
CA ALA A 379 0.09 8.44 0.32
C ALA A 379 -0.83 9.63 0.69
N TRP A 380 -0.33 10.62 1.45
CA TRP A 380 -1.13 11.80 1.78
C TRP A 380 -1.52 12.65 0.56
N ILE A 381 -0.67 12.74 -0.48
CA ILE A 381 -1.05 13.42 -1.74
C ILE A 381 -2.07 12.57 -2.50
N GLN A 382 -1.83 11.25 -2.61
CA GLN A 382 -2.74 10.36 -3.33
C GLN A 382 -4.15 10.40 -2.75
N GLU A 383 -4.27 10.15 -1.44
CA GLU A 383 -5.56 10.07 -0.76
C GLU A 383 -6.21 11.43 -0.58
N GLY A 384 -5.44 12.48 -0.28
CA GLY A 384 -5.98 13.84 -0.16
C GLY A 384 -6.53 14.37 -1.48
N LEU A 385 -5.82 14.13 -2.59
CA LEU A 385 -6.24 14.56 -3.92
C LEU A 385 -7.41 13.74 -4.44
N ALA A 386 -7.41 12.42 -4.23
CA ALA A 386 -8.54 11.56 -4.60
C ALA A 386 -9.83 11.96 -3.85
N GLN A 387 -9.75 12.22 -2.53
CA GLN A 387 -10.86 12.77 -1.74
C GLN A 387 -11.33 14.14 -2.27
N TRP A 388 -10.41 15.03 -2.61
CA TRP A 388 -10.78 16.34 -3.15
C TRP A 388 -11.47 16.22 -4.51
N MET A 389 -10.94 15.37 -5.40
CA MET A 389 -11.46 15.14 -6.75
C MET A 389 -12.87 14.54 -6.74
N GLU A 390 -13.13 13.61 -5.83
CA GLU A 390 -14.46 13.02 -5.66
C GLU A 390 -15.48 13.99 -5.01
N GLY A 391 -15.00 15.11 -4.45
CA GLY A 391 -15.82 16.21 -3.95
C GLY A 391 -15.87 16.34 -2.42
N GLN A 392 -15.07 15.58 -1.67
CA GLN A 392 -14.96 15.76 -0.22
C GLN A 392 -14.27 17.08 0.12
N ARG A 393 -14.64 17.66 1.26
CA ARG A 393 -14.03 18.88 1.82
C ARG A 393 -13.85 18.72 3.32
N SER A 394 -12.85 19.38 3.88
CA SER A 394 -12.42 19.18 5.28
C SER A 394 -13.38 19.74 6.33
N ARG A 395 -14.54 20.27 5.93
CA ARG A 395 -15.48 20.99 6.82
C ARG A 395 -15.89 20.15 8.03
N GLU A 396 -16.23 18.88 7.82
CA GLU A 396 -16.77 18.02 8.87
C GLU A 396 -15.72 17.67 9.94
N ASP A 397 -14.46 17.52 9.53
CA ASP A 397 -13.36 17.18 10.43
C ASP A 397 -12.58 18.41 10.97
N ALA A 398 -12.84 19.61 10.44
CA ALA A 398 -12.05 20.81 10.72
C ALA A 398 -11.85 21.09 12.22
N ALA A 399 -12.92 20.98 13.02
CA ALA A 399 -12.84 21.24 14.46
C ALA A 399 -11.90 20.25 15.19
N VAL A 400 -11.99 18.96 14.85
CA VAL A 400 -11.16 17.89 15.44
C VAL A 400 -9.71 18.02 14.98
N LEU A 401 -9.48 18.28 13.70
CA LEU A 401 -8.14 18.50 13.15
C LEU A 401 -7.45 19.69 13.82
N LEU A 402 -8.16 20.81 14.01
CA LEU A 402 -7.64 21.99 14.69
C LEU A 402 -7.31 21.72 16.16
N GLN A 403 -8.15 20.94 16.85
CA GLN A 403 -7.87 20.54 18.23
C GLN A 403 -6.58 19.71 18.32
N ILE A 404 -6.43 18.69 17.46
CA ILE A 404 -5.24 17.82 17.43
C ILE A 404 -3.98 18.62 17.08
N TYR A 405 -4.08 19.55 16.13
CA TYR A 405 -2.98 20.44 15.76
C TYR A 405 -2.57 21.37 16.91
N ASN A 406 -3.53 22.05 17.55
CA ASN A 406 -3.26 22.95 18.68
C ASN A 406 -2.67 22.23 19.90
N ASP A 407 -3.02 20.95 20.08
CA ASP A 407 -2.46 20.08 21.12
C ASP A 407 -1.02 19.59 20.81
N ASN A 408 -0.44 19.98 19.68
CA ASN A 408 0.84 19.45 19.16
C ASN A 408 0.83 17.93 18.97
N LYS A 409 -0.31 17.35 18.60
CA LYS A 409 -0.49 15.90 18.36
C LYS A 409 -0.65 15.54 16.88
N ALA A 410 -0.61 16.53 15.99
CA ALA A 410 -0.73 16.29 14.55
C ALA A 410 0.41 15.39 14.05
N ILE A 411 0.07 14.41 13.19
CA ILE A 411 1.07 13.55 12.55
C ILE A 411 1.77 14.37 11.46
N PRO A 412 3.11 14.48 11.48
CA PRO A 412 3.88 15.10 10.39
C PRO A 412 3.62 14.45 9.05
N LEU A 413 3.53 15.24 7.97
CA LEU A 413 3.30 14.74 6.61
C LEU A 413 4.41 13.79 6.14
N SER A 414 5.65 13.97 6.59
CA SER A 414 6.76 13.03 6.34
C SER A 414 6.50 11.62 6.86
N ARG A 415 5.69 11.46 7.92
CA ARG A 415 5.27 10.15 8.43
C ARG A 415 4.02 9.59 7.74
N LEU A 416 3.40 10.37 6.86
CA LEU A 416 2.24 9.98 6.06
C LEU A 416 2.60 9.72 4.59
N GLU A 417 3.89 9.64 4.25
CA GLU A 417 4.32 9.30 2.89
C GLU A 417 4.11 7.82 2.55
N GLY A 418 4.29 6.94 3.53
CA GLY A 418 4.15 5.48 3.37
C GLY A 418 2.73 4.95 3.54
N SER A 419 2.61 3.62 3.53
CA SER A 419 1.32 2.91 3.65
C SER A 419 0.63 3.13 5.00
N TRP A 420 -0.69 3.33 4.97
CA TRP A 420 -1.52 3.53 6.16
C TRP A 420 -2.21 2.24 6.66
N LEU A 421 -1.96 1.10 6.02
CA LEU A 421 -2.70 -0.15 6.28
C LEU A 421 -2.52 -0.70 7.69
N ASN A 422 -1.40 -0.41 8.36
CA ASN A 422 -1.12 -0.86 9.72
C ASN A 422 -1.56 0.15 10.80
N MET A 423 -2.19 1.26 10.39
CA MET A 423 -2.70 2.25 11.33
C MET A 423 -3.97 1.75 12.00
N SER A 424 -4.19 2.16 13.26
CA SER A 424 -5.49 1.96 13.89
C SER A 424 -6.57 2.72 13.12
N GLY A 425 -7.83 2.28 13.17
CA GLY A 425 -8.92 2.92 12.44
C GLY A 425 -9.06 4.42 12.71
N ASP A 426 -8.88 4.85 13.96
CA ASP A 426 -8.90 6.27 14.33
C ASP A 426 -7.70 7.04 13.76
N THR A 427 -6.51 6.41 13.76
CA THR A 427 -5.30 7.02 13.20
C THR A 427 -5.39 7.15 11.68
N ALA A 428 -5.90 6.13 10.99
CA ALA A 428 -6.13 6.17 9.56
C ALA A 428 -7.16 7.25 9.20
N ARG A 429 -8.30 7.32 9.91
CA ARG A 429 -9.32 8.37 9.70
C ARG A 429 -8.72 9.77 9.86
N TYR A 430 -7.91 9.98 10.89
CA TYR A 430 -7.16 11.22 11.04
C TYR A 430 -6.23 11.49 9.85
N ALA A 431 -5.47 10.49 9.38
CA ALA A 431 -4.55 10.64 8.25
C ALA A 431 -5.28 11.06 6.96
N TYR A 432 -6.42 10.42 6.62
CA TYR A 432 -7.25 10.79 5.47
C TYR A 432 -7.77 12.22 5.57
N ALA A 433 -8.35 12.60 6.72
CA ALA A 433 -8.88 13.95 6.95
C ALA A 433 -7.76 15.02 6.93
N TRP A 434 -6.61 14.71 7.51
CA TRP A 434 -5.45 15.61 7.53
C TRP A 434 -4.83 15.77 6.14
N ALA A 435 -4.72 14.69 5.37
CA ALA A 435 -4.29 14.72 3.98
C ALA A 435 -5.20 15.60 3.11
N LEU A 436 -6.53 15.44 3.24
CA LEU A 436 -7.51 16.28 2.54
C LEU A 436 -7.35 17.75 2.91
N ALA A 437 -7.17 18.10 4.19
CA ALA A 437 -6.99 19.48 4.62
C ALA A 437 -5.75 20.15 4.02
N ASN A 438 -4.64 19.43 3.93
CA ASN A 438 -3.42 19.95 3.32
C ASN A 438 -3.58 20.13 1.80
N ILE A 439 -4.20 19.17 1.11
CA ILE A 439 -4.49 19.32 -0.33
C ILE A 439 -5.47 20.47 -0.59
N GLU A 440 -6.53 20.59 0.22
CA GLU A 440 -7.52 21.66 0.08
C GLU A 440 -6.90 23.05 0.26
N TYR A 441 -5.95 23.19 1.20
CA TYR A 441 -5.17 24.41 1.35
C TYR A 441 -4.32 24.73 0.10
N ILE A 442 -3.57 23.76 -0.43
CA ILE A 442 -2.75 23.95 -1.63
C ILE A 442 -3.65 24.40 -2.80
N VAL A 443 -4.77 23.72 -2.99
CA VAL A 443 -5.73 24.06 -4.05
C VAL A 443 -6.39 25.42 -3.83
N GLN A 444 -6.60 25.85 -2.58
CA GLN A 444 -7.16 27.16 -2.30
C GLN A 444 -6.19 28.31 -2.65
N ALA A 445 -4.89 28.08 -2.53
CA ALA A 445 -3.88 29.11 -2.73
C ALA A 445 -3.75 29.54 -4.20
N ASP A 446 -3.59 28.59 -5.13
CA ASP A 446 -3.38 28.86 -6.58
C ASP A 446 -4.22 27.95 -7.50
N GLY A 447 -5.28 27.32 -6.98
CA GLY A 447 -6.02 26.31 -7.73
C GLY A 447 -5.22 25.02 -7.91
N MET A 448 -5.55 24.24 -8.95
CA MET A 448 -4.90 22.95 -9.20
C MET A 448 -3.48 23.07 -9.78
N GLY A 449 -3.05 24.28 -10.16
CA GLY A 449 -1.74 24.50 -10.81
C GLY A 449 -0.55 24.16 -9.90
N ASP A 450 -0.65 24.43 -8.60
CA ASP A 450 0.39 24.03 -7.63
C ASP A 450 0.48 22.51 -7.50
N ILE A 451 -0.66 21.82 -7.44
CA ILE A 451 -0.71 20.35 -7.39
C ILE A 451 -0.08 19.75 -8.65
N GLU A 452 -0.43 20.27 -9.83
CA GLU A 452 0.17 19.85 -11.10
C GLU A 452 1.69 19.97 -11.06
N ARG A 453 2.22 21.14 -10.68
CA ARG A 453 3.67 21.39 -10.60
C ARG A 453 4.36 20.52 -9.58
N ILE A 454 3.74 20.29 -8.41
CA ILE A 454 4.27 19.38 -7.39
C ILE A 454 4.36 17.96 -7.96
N LEU A 455 3.31 17.46 -8.60
CA LEU A 455 3.30 16.14 -9.23
C LEU A 455 4.31 16.03 -10.37
N ASP A 456 4.55 17.10 -11.14
CA ASP A 456 5.60 17.11 -12.17
C ASP A 456 7.00 17.04 -11.59
N ARG A 457 7.28 17.73 -10.47
CA ARG A 457 8.57 17.63 -9.76
C ARG A 457 8.79 16.24 -9.18
N ILE A 458 7.77 15.68 -8.54
CA ILE A 458 7.78 14.30 -8.04
C ILE A 458 8.02 13.33 -9.20
N GLY A 459 7.28 13.49 -10.31
CA GLY A 459 7.48 12.70 -11.53
C GLY A 459 8.85 12.90 -12.19
N ALA A 460 9.54 13.99 -11.93
CA ALA A 460 10.93 14.21 -12.37
C ALA A 460 11.98 13.62 -11.40
N GLY A 461 11.56 12.90 -10.35
CA GLY A 461 12.45 12.28 -9.38
C GLY A 461 12.83 13.19 -8.20
N MET A 462 12.08 14.26 -7.94
CA MET A 462 12.30 15.12 -6.78
C MET A 462 11.62 14.57 -5.53
N ALA A 463 12.32 14.52 -4.40
CA ALA A 463 11.71 14.17 -3.11
C ALA A 463 10.54 15.13 -2.79
N THR A 464 9.47 14.61 -2.19
CA THR A 464 8.23 15.36 -1.98
C THR A 464 8.46 16.70 -1.28
N GLU A 465 9.19 16.73 -0.15
CA GLU A 465 9.43 17.98 0.56
C GLU A 465 10.23 18.99 -0.28
N ALA A 466 11.17 18.52 -1.09
CA ALA A 466 11.90 19.38 -2.01
C ALA A 466 10.98 19.94 -3.11
N ALA A 467 10.04 19.14 -3.63
CA ALA A 467 9.03 19.60 -4.58
C ALA A 467 8.11 20.67 -3.95
N LEU A 468 7.70 20.50 -2.69
CA LEU A 468 6.92 21.51 -1.97
C LEU A 468 7.72 22.81 -1.79
N ARG A 469 9.01 22.72 -1.45
CA ARG A 469 9.87 23.91 -1.30
C ARG A 469 10.12 24.62 -2.63
N ASP A 470 10.24 23.89 -3.74
CA ASP A 470 10.39 24.45 -5.07
C ASP A 470 9.12 25.19 -5.54
N VAL A 471 7.94 24.60 -5.31
CA VAL A 471 6.67 25.12 -5.83
C VAL A 471 6.00 26.11 -4.88
N LEU A 472 5.90 25.78 -3.59
CA LEU A 472 5.17 26.55 -2.57
C LEU A 472 6.08 27.42 -1.70
N HIS A 473 7.40 27.34 -1.89
CA HIS A 473 8.39 27.95 -1.00
C HIS A 473 8.23 27.56 0.49
N SER A 474 7.67 26.37 0.73
CA SER A 474 7.24 25.89 2.05
C SER A 474 7.68 24.45 2.28
N GLY A 475 8.14 24.13 3.49
CA GLY A 475 8.38 22.74 3.92
C GLY A 475 7.12 22.08 4.50
N TYR A 476 7.27 20.88 5.06
CA TYR A 476 6.13 20.18 5.66
C TYR A 476 5.50 20.91 6.83
N ASP A 477 6.32 21.45 7.74
CA ASP A 477 5.80 22.16 8.92
C ASP A 477 5.06 23.45 8.53
N ASP A 478 5.61 24.20 7.57
CA ASP A 478 4.98 25.43 7.04
C ASP A 478 3.64 25.11 6.36
N LEU A 479 3.58 24.02 5.60
CA LEU A 479 2.37 23.55 4.95
C LEU A 479 1.30 23.15 5.96
N MET A 480 1.68 22.38 6.98
CA MET A 480 0.78 21.95 8.06
C MET A 480 0.23 23.13 8.86
N GLN A 481 1.08 24.12 9.16
CA GLN A 481 0.65 25.35 9.80
C GLN A 481 -0.36 26.10 8.93
N SER A 482 -0.05 26.26 7.65
CA SER A 482 -0.90 26.99 6.71
C SER A 482 -2.24 26.29 6.48
N ALA A 483 -2.25 24.95 6.45
CA ALA A 483 -3.48 24.16 6.41
C ALA A 483 -4.33 24.38 7.68
N ALA A 484 -3.72 24.39 8.87
CA ALA A 484 -4.44 24.69 10.11
C ALA A 484 -5.00 26.13 10.10
N GLU A 485 -4.24 27.13 9.65
CA GLU A 485 -4.72 28.50 9.50
C GLU A 485 -5.88 28.61 8.50
N TYR A 486 -5.79 27.90 7.39
CA TYR A 486 -6.87 27.76 6.41
C TYR A 486 -8.14 27.19 7.03
N LEU A 487 -8.04 26.08 7.78
CA LEU A 487 -9.19 25.49 8.48
C LEU A 487 -9.82 26.47 9.47
N ARG A 488 -9.00 27.20 10.26
CA ARG A 488 -9.51 28.24 11.19
C ARG A 488 -10.28 29.31 10.45
N LYS A 489 -9.69 29.88 9.39
CA LYS A 489 -10.29 30.98 8.65
C LYS A 489 -11.57 30.58 7.91
N THR A 490 -11.62 29.35 7.41
CA THR A 490 -12.68 28.88 6.52
C THR A 490 -13.83 28.23 7.27
N TYR A 491 -13.54 27.45 8.31
CA TYR A 491 -14.51 26.57 8.97
C TYR A 491 -14.73 26.86 10.46
N ALA A 492 -13.81 27.53 11.15
CA ALA A 492 -14.05 27.96 12.53
C ALA A 492 -14.87 29.27 12.53
N ARG A 493 -16.19 29.13 12.49
CA ARG A 493 -17.16 30.17 12.83
C ARG A 493 -17.97 29.76 14.04
#